data_AF-A0A3A2ZTJ9-F1
#
_entry.id   AF-A0A3A2ZTJ9-F1
#
_cell.length_a   1.000
_cell.length_b   1.000
_cell.length_c   1.000
_cell.angle_alpha   90.00
_cell.angle_beta   90.00
_cell.angle_gamma   90.00
#
_symmetry.space_group_name_H-M   'P 1'
#
loop_
_entity.id
_entity.type
_entity.pdbx_description
1 polymer ?
#
loop_
_entity_poly.entity_id
_entity_poly.type
_entity_poly.pdbx_seq_one_letter_code
_entity_poly.pdbx_strand_id
1 'polypeptide(L)'
;MDRPTPKGNWVERLKTDITPAHADKLLYACCLCSGLVDSTLYNGNTIFVGLGASNQNPRPYGWARSLTSIGCFILGCFLFARLNSALGPRQRGTLVLTFFLQTAMLIITAALVQSGAIPGIRRLAGDGAETEWSQEAPIVLLSIQSAGQIVASRALGYNEVPTVVITSLLCDLVSDPKLFILQNAKRDRRMVAFTLTLVGAITGGWITKATGDIYAVMWLAAGIKFVISMAWMFWEEDEKA
;
A
#
# COMPACT_ATOMS: atom_id res chain seq x y z
N MET A 1 -27.36 31.30 22.57
CA MET A 1 -26.30 30.30 22.82
C MET A 1 -25.48 30.21 21.55
N ASP A 2 -24.56 31.15 21.38
CA ASP A 2 -23.68 31.19 20.21
C ASP A 2 -22.57 30.16 20.42
N ARG A 3 -22.56 29.11 19.58
CA ARG A 3 -21.39 28.24 19.47
C ARG A 3 -20.29 29.07 18.84
N PRO A 4 -19.12 29.26 19.48
CA PRO A 4 -18.02 29.94 18.82
C PRO A 4 -17.58 29.05 17.65
N THR A 5 -17.71 29.55 16.42
CA THR A 5 -17.05 28.96 15.26
C THR A 5 -15.55 29.08 15.49
N PRO A 6 -14.79 27.98 15.61
CA PRO A 6 -13.34 28.10 15.67
C PRO A 6 -12.89 28.50 14.27
N LYS A 7 -12.49 29.76 14.09
CA LYS A 7 -11.60 30.15 12.99
C LYS A 7 -10.23 29.55 13.28
N GLY A 8 -10.14 28.23 13.22
CA GLY A 8 -8.93 27.49 13.50
C GLY A 8 -7.94 27.69 12.36
N ASN A 9 -6.71 28.07 12.68
CA ASN A 9 -5.61 28.04 11.73
C ASN A 9 -5.53 26.64 11.12
N TRP A 10 -5.64 26.52 9.79
CA TRP A 10 -5.52 25.23 9.10
C TRP A 10 -4.25 24.45 9.50
N VAL A 11 -3.19 25.18 9.87
CA VAL A 11 -1.93 24.64 10.39
C VAL A 11 -2.10 23.97 11.75
N GLU A 12 -2.90 24.52 12.66
CA GLU A 12 -3.19 23.90 13.96
C GLU A 12 -4.01 22.63 13.78
N ARG A 13 -5.01 22.69 12.88
CA ARG A 13 -5.85 21.54 12.53
C ARG A 13 -5.07 20.39 11.88
N LEU A 14 -3.93 20.65 11.25
CA LEU A 14 -3.03 19.62 10.72
C LEU A 14 -2.12 19.02 11.79
N LYS A 15 -1.86 19.74 12.88
CA LYS A 15 -1.00 19.28 13.99
C LYS A 15 -1.75 18.53 15.09
N THR A 16 -3.09 18.53 15.07
CA THR A 16 -3.90 17.76 16.01
C THR A 16 -3.75 16.26 15.78
N ASP A 17 -3.62 15.52 16.87
CA ASP A 17 -3.70 14.06 16.85
C ASP A 17 -5.14 13.61 16.58
N ILE A 18 -5.26 12.53 15.83
CA ILE A 18 -6.56 11.97 15.45
C ILE A 18 -6.90 10.72 16.25
N THR A 19 -8.20 10.49 16.45
CA THR A 19 -8.68 9.29 17.12
C THR A 19 -8.43 8.05 16.25
N PRO A 20 -7.76 7.00 16.76
CA PRO A 20 -7.53 5.76 16.01
C PRO A 20 -8.80 4.89 15.89
N ALA A 21 -9.91 5.27 16.55
CA ALA A 21 -11.18 4.56 16.48
C ALA A 21 -11.70 4.55 15.04
N HIS A 22 -12.14 3.38 14.54
CA HIS A 22 -12.62 3.16 13.17
C HIS A 22 -11.60 3.37 12.04
N ALA A 23 -10.32 3.63 12.36
CA ALA A 23 -9.25 3.73 11.37
C ALA A 23 -9.02 2.40 10.62
N ASP A 24 -9.44 1.26 11.19
CA ASP A 24 -9.50 -0.02 10.50
C ASP A 24 -10.29 0.03 9.18
N LYS A 25 -11.36 0.82 9.10
CA LYS A 25 -12.14 0.97 7.85
C LYS A 25 -11.32 1.55 6.71
N LEU A 26 -10.45 2.53 6.99
CA LEU A 26 -9.53 3.10 6.00
C LEU A 26 -8.42 2.11 5.66
N LEU A 27 -7.93 1.35 6.65
CA LEU A 27 -6.94 0.29 6.43
C LEU A 27 -7.48 -0.90 5.63
N TYR A 28 -8.78 -1.20 5.72
CA TYR A 28 -9.45 -2.17 4.86
C TYR A 28 -9.45 -1.74 3.39
N ALA A 29 -9.71 -0.47 3.11
CA ALA A 29 -9.56 0.07 1.76
C ALA A 29 -8.10 0.00 1.29
N CYS A 30 -7.14 0.19 2.20
CA CYS A 30 -5.72 -0.01 1.92
C CYS A 30 -5.39 -1.48 1.58
N CYS A 31 -5.99 -2.46 2.26
CA CYS A 31 -5.84 -3.89 1.92
C CYS A 31 -6.37 -4.22 0.52
N LEU A 32 -7.53 -3.66 0.16
CA LEU A 32 -8.06 -3.78 -1.21
C LEU A 32 -7.07 -3.20 -2.24
N CYS A 33 -6.53 -2.01 -1.97
CA CYS A 33 -5.51 -1.39 -2.82
C CYS A 33 -4.23 -2.22 -2.92
N SER A 34 -3.75 -2.81 -1.82
CA SER A 34 -2.60 -3.72 -1.85
C SER A 34 -2.86 -4.88 -2.80
N GLY A 35 -4.01 -5.56 -2.67
CA GLY A 35 -4.38 -6.65 -3.57
C GLY A 35 -4.43 -6.22 -5.03
N LEU A 36 -5.04 -5.07 -5.33
CA LEU A 36 -5.10 -4.49 -6.68
C LEU A 36 -3.69 -4.30 -7.24
N VAL A 37 -2.81 -3.58 -6.52
CA VAL A 37 -1.45 -3.27 -6.96
C VAL A 37 -0.59 -4.54 -7.08
N ASP A 38 -0.67 -5.45 -6.10
CA ASP A 38 0.10 -6.70 -6.06
C ASP A 38 -0.25 -7.66 -7.20
N SER A 39 -1.44 -7.55 -7.78
CA SER A 39 -1.83 -8.37 -8.93
C SER A 39 -1.16 -7.99 -10.25
N THR A 40 -0.51 -6.82 -10.32
CA THR A 40 -0.08 -6.22 -11.60
C THR A 40 1.41 -6.30 -11.89
N LEU A 41 2.27 -6.24 -10.87
CA LEU A 41 3.72 -6.17 -11.02
C LEU A 41 4.42 -7.21 -10.13
N TYR A 42 5.61 -7.63 -10.55
CA TYR A 42 6.45 -8.57 -9.80
C TYR A 42 6.98 -7.89 -8.55
N ASN A 43 6.28 -8.06 -7.44
CA ASN A 43 6.69 -7.53 -6.14
C ASN A 43 7.73 -8.44 -5.47
N GLY A 44 8.66 -7.80 -4.74
CA GLY A 44 9.92 -8.38 -4.26
C GLY A 44 9.77 -9.73 -3.56
N ASN A 45 10.20 -10.78 -4.25
CA ASN A 45 10.29 -12.12 -3.69
C ASN A 45 11.77 -12.47 -3.46
N THR A 46 12.14 -12.63 -2.18
CA THR A 46 13.49 -12.97 -1.73
C THR A 46 14.00 -14.28 -2.32
N ILE A 47 13.11 -15.22 -2.67
CA ILE A 47 13.47 -16.48 -3.31
C ILE A 47 14.09 -16.22 -4.69
N PHE A 48 13.57 -15.27 -5.48
CA PHE A 48 14.20 -14.94 -6.77
C PHE A 48 15.59 -14.35 -6.60
N VAL A 49 15.83 -13.58 -5.53
CA VAL A 49 17.18 -13.09 -5.20
C VAL A 49 18.12 -14.24 -4.87
N GLY A 50 17.67 -15.19 -4.03
CA GLY A 50 18.46 -16.37 -3.67
C GLY A 50 18.74 -17.31 -4.84
N LEU A 51 17.75 -17.52 -5.72
CA LEU A 51 17.90 -18.25 -6.96
C LEU A 51 18.87 -17.56 -7.92
N GLY A 52 18.86 -16.22 -7.97
CA GLY A 52 19.88 -15.45 -8.69
C GLY A 52 21.29 -15.67 -8.15
N ALA A 53 21.45 -15.74 -6.82
CA ALA A 53 22.74 -16.00 -6.18
C ALA A 53 23.30 -17.40 -6.48
N SER A 54 22.43 -18.39 -6.71
CA SER A 54 22.83 -19.74 -7.13
C SER A 54 22.88 -19.94 -8.65
N ASN A 55 22.73 -18.85 -9.42
CA ASN A 55 22.66 -18.85 -10.88
C ASN A 55 21.51 -19.70 -11.45
N GLN A 56 20.49 -19.98 -10.65
CA GLN A 56 19.28 -20.69 -11.05
C GLN A 56 18.21 -19.67 -11.46
N ASN A 57 18.40 -19.00 -12.60
CA ASN A 57 17.53 -17.92 -13.03
C ASN A 57 16.36 -18.44 -13.88
N PRO A 58 15.15 -18.69 -13.31
CA PRO A 58 13.99 -19.12 -14.08
C PRO A 58 13.53 -18.06 -15.09
N ARG A 59 13.94 -16.80 -14.89
CA ARG A 59 13.74 -15.69 -15.84
C ARG A 59 14.97 -14.77 -15.85
N PRO A 60 15.35 -14.19 -17.00
CA PRO A 60 16.44 -13.23 -17.09
C PRO A 60 16.23 -12.06 -16.12
N TYR A 61 17.22 -11.79 -15.27
CA TYR A 61 17.26 -10.64 -14.34
C TYR A 61 16.08 -10.50 -13.35
N GLY A 62 15.24 -11.53 -13.16
CA GLY A 62 14.14 -11.49 -12.19
C GLY A 62 14.61 -11.29 -10.74
N TRP A 63 15.83 -11.77 -10.43
CA TRP A 63 16.51 -11.55 -9.16
C TRP A 63 16.83 -10.07 -8.91
N ALA A 64 17.23 -9.32 -9.95
CA ALA A 64 17.59 -7.92 -9.85
C ALA A 64 16.37 -7.06 -9.54
N ARG A 65 15.27 -7.27 -10.27
CA ARG A 65 13.96 -6.63 -10.02
C ARG A 65 13.47 -6.87 -8.58
N SER A 66 13.60 -8.11 -8.12
CA SER A 66 13.22 -8.49 -6.75
C SER A 66 14.10 -7.79 -5.71
N LEU A 67 15.41 -7.71 -5.95
CA LEU A 67 16.35 -7.00 -5.08
C LEU A 67 16.07 -5.50 -5.03
N THR A 68 15.81 -4.86 -6.18
CA THR A 68 15.42 -3.45 -6.26
C THR A 68 14.15 -3.19 -5.44
N SER A 69 13.13 -4.03 -5.60
CA SER A 69 11.87 -3.92 -4.86
C SER A 69 12.10 -3.99 -3.34
N ILE A 70 12.85 -4.99 -2.87
CA ILE A 70 13.17 -5.17 -1.45
C ILE A 70 13.96 -3.97 -0.92
N GLY A 71 15.01 -3.54 -1.63
CA GLY A 71 15.83 -2.39 -1.23
C GLY A 71 15.01 -1.10 -1.13
N CYS A 72 14.19 -0.82 -2.14
CA CYS A 72 13.34 0.37 -2.18
C CYS A 72 12.24 0.33 -1.11
N PHE A 73 11.70 -0.85 -0.81
CA PHE A 73 10.73 -1.04 0.25
C PHE A 73 11.35 -0.77 1.64
N ILE A 74 12.57 -1.26 1.90
CA ILE A 74 13.30 -0.98 3.15
C ILE A 74 13.61 0.51 3.28
N LEU A 75 14.10 1.14 2.21
CA LEU A 75 14.35 2.58 2.17
C LEU A 75 13.05 3.37 2.39
N GLY A 76 11.95 2.97 1.77
CA GLY A 76 10.63 3.55 1.99
C GLY A 76 10.20 3.45 3.45
N CYS A 77 10.36 2.27 4.08
CA CYS A 77 10.05 2.08 5.49
C CYS A 77 10.85 3.05 6.37
N PHE A 78 12.14 3.22 6.09
CA PHE A 78 13.00 4.16 6.80
C PHE A 78 12.54 5.61 6.62
N LEU A 79 12.27 6.04 5.37
CA LEU A 79 11.82 7.40 5.07
C LEU A 79 10.48 7.74 5.73
N PHE A 80 9.48 6.86 5.59
CA PHE A 80 8.17 7.05 6.22
C PHE A 80 8.23 6.97 7.74
N ALA A 81 9.07 6.10 8.31
CA ALA A 81 9.27 6.05 9.76
C ALA A 81 9.86 7.36 10.28
N ARG A 82 10.88 7.90 9.60
CA ARG A 82 11.47 9.20 9.96
C ARG A 82 10.50 10.36 9.80
N LEU A 83 9.70 10.36 8.74
CA LEU A 83 8.65 11.35 8.52
C LEU A 83 7.64 11.32 9.69
N ASN A 84 7.16 10.13 10.06
CA ASN A 84 6.23 9.96 11.17
C ASN A 84 6.85 10.34 12.52
N SER A 85 8.13 10.03 12.75
CA SER A 85 8.81 10.47 13.99
C SER A 85 9.02 11.98 14.04
N ALA A 86 9.28 12.64 12.91
CA ALA A 86 9.54 14.08 12.87
C ALA A 86 8.25 14.92 12.96
N LEU A 87 7.18 14.48 12.31
CA LEU A 87 5.90 15.20 12.27
C LEU A 87 4.88 14.67 13.29
N GLY A 88 5.16 13.58 14.00
CA GLY A 88 4.21 12.94 14.90
C GLY A 88 3.38 11.86 14.18
N PRO A 89 3.41 10.61 14.65
CA PRO A 89 2.86 9.46 13.91
C PRO A 89 1.34 9.45 13.79
N ARG A 90 0.65 10.22 14.65
CA ARG A 90 -0.82 10.32 14.71
C ARG A 90 -1.35 11.70 14.36
N GLN A 91 -0.48 12.64 14.00
CA GLN A 91 -0.95 13.95 13.58
C GLN A 91 -1.69 13.83 12.25
N ARG A 92 -2.82 14.55 12.15
CA ARG A 92 -3.67 14.57 10.95
C ARG A 92 -2.86 14.87 9.69
N GLY A 93 -2.01 15.90 9.76
CA GLY A 93 -1.17 16.34 8.65
C GLY A 93 -0.16 15.29 8.20
N THR A 94 0.42 14.53 9.15
CA THR A 94 1.31 13.41 8.84
C THR A 94 0.58 12.33 8.06
N LEU A 95 -0.61 11.92 8.49
CA LEU A 95 -1.38 10.89 7.80
C LEU A 95 -1.87 11.35 6.43
N VAL A 96 -2.35 12.58 6.32
CA VAL A 96 -2.72 13.19 5.02
C VAL A 96 -1.52 13.19 4.08
N LEU A 97 -0.36 13.68 4.54
CA LEU A 97 0.87 13.76 3.75
C LEU A 97 1.37 12.37 3.32
N THR A 98 1.39 11.40 4.23
CA THR A 98 1.85 10.04 3.91
C THR A 98 0.96 9.37 2.86
N PHE A 99 -0.36 9.46 2.99
CA PHE A 99 -1.28 8.91 1.99
C PHE A 99 -1.28 9.72 0.68
N PHE A 100 -1.02 11.02 0.74
CA PHE A 100 -0.86 11.86 -0.45
C PHE A 100 0.39 11.48 -1.25
N LEU A 101 1.54 11.31 -0.59
CA LEU A 101 2.78 10.85 -1.22
C LEU A 101 2.61 9.47 -1.87
N GLN A 102 1.93 8.55 -1.17
CA GLN A 102 1.57 7.24 -1.72
C GLN A 102 0.69 7.35 -2.97
N THR A 103 -0.28 8.27 -2.96
CA THR A 103 -1.17 8.52 -4.11
C THR A 103 -0.39 9.10 -5.28
N ALA A 104 0.50 10.07 -5.04
CA ALA A 104 1.32 10.69 -6.07
C ALA A 104 2.20 9.65 -6.78
N MET A 105 2.84 8.74 -6.03
CA MET A 105 3.63 7.64 -6.60
C MET A 105 2.79 6.72 -7.50
N LEU A 106 1.55 6.41 -7.11
CA LEU A 106 0.63 5.63 -7.94
C LEU A 106 0.22 6.38 -9.22
N ILE A 107 -0.09 7.68 -9.12
CA ILE A 107 -0.46 8.51 -10.28
C ILE A 107 0.71 8.60 -11.27
N ILE A 108 1.93 8.84 -10.78
CA ILE A 108 3.13 8.88 -11.62
C ILE A 108 3.31 7.52 -12.32
N THR A 109 3.16 6.42 -11.59
CA THR A 109 3.25 5.07 -12.18
C THR A 109 2.18 4.85 -13.25
N ALA A 110 0.92 5.20 -12.96
CA ALA A 110 -0.20 5.07 -13.89
C ALA A 110 0.03 5.88 -15.17
N ALA A 111 0.50 7.14 -15.03
CA ALA A 111 0.79 8.03 -16.15
C ALA A 111 1.96 7.53 -17.01
N LEU A 112 3.03 7.01 -16.39
CA LEU A 112 4.18 6.46 -17.10
C LEU A 112 3.80 5.21 -17.92
N VAL A 113 2.94 4.34 -17.38
CA VAL A 113 2.46 3.17 -18.12
C VAL A 113 1.47 3.59 -19.22
N GLN A 114 0.49 4.44 -18.90
CA GLN A 114 -0.54 4.88 -19.86
C GLN A 114 0.04 5.68 -21.03
N SER A 115 1.05 6.51 -20.79
CA SER A 115 1.74 7.26 -21.86
C SER A 115 2.58 6.37 -22.78
N GLY A 116 2.79 5.10 -22.42
CA GLY A 116 3.67 4.19 -23.15
C GLY A 116 5.16 4.48 -22.96
N ALA A 117 5.51 5.40 -22.05
CA ALA A 117 6.90 5.67 -21.67
C ALA A 117 7.55 4.44 -21.01
N ILE A 118 6.74 3.60 -20.37
CA ILE A 118 7.17 2.33 -19.79
C ILE A 118 6.30 1.21 -20.35
N PRO A 119 6.90 0.07 -20.77
CA PRO A 119 6.16 -1.09 -21.23
C PRO A 119 5.25 -1.65 -20.12
N GLY A 120 3.96 -1.64 -20.39
CA GLY A 120 2.96 -2.42 -19.66
C GLY A 120 3.09 -3.93 -19.88
N ILE A 121 2.12 -4.72 -19.40
CA ILE A 121 2.15 -6.20 -19.49
C ILE A 121 2.21 -6.70 -20.94
N ARG A 122 1.56 -6.01 -21.89
CA ARG A 122 1.47 -6.43 -23.29
C ARG A 122 2.82 -6.53 -24.00
N ARG A 123 3.79 -5.66 -23.68
CA ARG A 123 5.12 -5.68 -24.34
C ARG A 123 6.03 -6.80 -23.85
N LEU A 124 5.72 -7.41 -22.69
CA LEU A 124 6.46 -8.54 -22.12
C LEU A 124 6.19 -9.88 -22.82
N ALA A 125 5.07 -9.99 -23.55
CA ALA A 125 4.68 -11.21 -24.27
C ALA A 125 5.20 -11.28 -25.71
N GLY A 126 5.99 -10.28 -26.16
CA GLY A 126 6.67 -10.30 -27.45
C GLY A 126 7.98 -11.09 -27.40
N ASP A 127 8.17 -11.98 -28.36
CA ASP A 127 9.24 -12.99 -28.47
C ASP A 127 10.63 -12.41 -28.82
N GLY A 128 11.04 -11.34 -28.13
CA GLY A 128 12.31 -10.64 -28.36
C GLY A 128 12.83 -10.03 -27.06
N ALA A 129 13.47 -10.87 -26.24
CA ALA A 129 13.91 -10.57 -24.89
C ALA A 129 15.12 -9.61 -24.84
N GLU A 130 14.91 -8.33 -25.14
CA GLU A 130 15.72 -7.29 -24.51
C GLU A 130 15.14 -6.97 -23.14
N THR A 131 15.99 -7.00 -22.11
CA THR A 131 15.56 -6.71 -20.74
C THR A 131 15.29 -5.21 -20.63
N GLU A 132 14.02 -4.83 -20.73
CA GLU A 132 13.60 -3.44 -20.54
C GLU A 132 13.71 -3.03 -19.06
N TRP A 133 14.80 -2.34 -18.72
CA TRP A 133 15.09 -1.76 -17.40
C TRP A 133 14.17 -0.58 -17.03
N SER A 134 13.40 -0.07 -17.99
CA SER A 134 12.36 0.95 -17.79
C SER A 134 11.32 0.53 -16.75
N GLN A 135 11.11 -0.78 -16.55
CA GLN A 135 10.18 -1.35 -15.56
C GLN A 135 10.63 -1.21 -14.10
N GLU A 136 11.90 -0.88 -13.86
CA GLU A 136 12.40 -0.63 -12.49
C GLU A 136 11.70 0.59 -11.87
N ALA A 137 11.34 1.61 -12.66
CA ALA A 137 10.71 2.82 -12.12
C ALA A 137 9.35 2.53 -11.42
N PRO A 138 8.40 1.81 -12.03
CA PRO A 138 7.19 1.34 -11.34
C PRO A 138 7.49 0.51 -10.11
N ILE A 139 8.47 -0.41 -10.19
CA ILE A 139 8.85 -1.27 -9.06
C ILE A 139 9.31 -0.42 -7.88
N VAL A 140 10.19 0.55 -8.11
CA VAL A 140 10.69 1.48 -7.09
C VAL A 140 9.54 2.26 -6.47
N LEU A 141 8.70 2.89 -7.29
CA LEU A 141 7.58 3.73 -6.83
C LEU A 141 6.57 2.94 -6.00
N LEU A 142 6.17 1.75 -6.46
CA LEU A 142 5.23 0.88 -5.75
C LEU A 142 5.82 0.29 -4.47
N SER A 143 7.11 -0.02 -4.48
CA SER A 143 7.81 -0.55 -3.30
C SER A 143 7.92 0.51 -2.19
N ILE A 144 8.24 1.76 -2.54
CA ILE A 144 8.27 2.87 -1.57
C ILE A 144 6.85 3.18 -1.07
N GLN A 145 5.87 3.20 -1.97
CA GLN A 145 4.48 3.49 -1.65
C GLN A 145 3.85 2.45 -0.70
N SER A 146 4.13 1.16 -0.91
CA SER A 146 3.62 0.08 -0.06
C SER A 146 4.26 0.10 1.33
N ALA A 147 5.52 0.53 1.43
CA ALA A 147 6.18 0.75 2.71
C ALA A 147 5.48 1.82 3.56
N GLY A 148 5.05 2.94 2.95
CA GLY A 148 4.31 3.99 3.64
C GLY A 148 3.00 3.50 4.27
N GLN A 149 2.31 2.58 3.60
CA GLN A 149 1.07 1.99 4.10
C GLN A 149 1.29 1.15 5.35
N ILE A 150 2.37 0.36 5.41
CA ILE A 150 2.71 -0.42 6.61
C ILE A 150 3.10 0.50 7.76
N VAL A 151 3.92 1.51 7.49
CA VAL A 151 4.34 2.44 8.54
C VAL A 151 3.12 3.17 9.12
N ALA A 152 2.15 3.55 8.27
CA ALA A 152 0.89 4.16 8.70
C ALA A 152 0.02 3.19 9.53
N SER A 153 -0.14 1.93 9.11
CA SER A 153 -0.94 0.95 9.88
C SER A 153 -0.35 0.69 11.26
N ARG A 154 0.98 0.61 11.36
CA ARG A 154 1.71 0.46 12.63
C ARG A 154 1.57 1.70 13.52
N ALA A 155 1.71 2.89 12.95
CA ALA A 155 1.55 4.17 13.67
C ALA A 155 0.14 4.33 14.27
N LEU A 156 -0.89 3.82 13.58
CA LEU A 156 -2.26 3.84 14.07
C LEU A 156 -2.54 2.76 15.13
N GLY A 157 -1.67 1.77 15.27
CA GLY A 157 -1.79 0.67 16.25
C GLY A 157 -2.47 -0.60 15.71
N TYR A 158 -2.70 -0.68 14.40
CA TYR A 158 -3.31 -1.83 13.73
C TYR A 158 -2.23 -2.76 13.15
N ASN A 159 -1.38 -3.27 14.03
CA ASN A 159 -0.25 -4.15 13.65
C ASN A 159 -0.73 -5.49 13.08
N GLU A 160 -1.94 -5.91 13.43
CA GLU A 160 -2.60 -7.13 12.98
C GLU A 160 -3.10 -7.11 11.52
N VAL A 161 -2.97 -5.97 10.82
CA VAL A 161 -3.30 -5.84 9.40
C VAL A 161 -1.99 -5.66 8.59
N PRO A 162 -1.17 -6.72 8.43
CA PRO A 162 -0.02 -6.63 7.54
C PRO A 162 -0.52 -6.54 6.10
N THR A 163 -0.30 -5.39 5.47
CA THR A 163 -0.79 -5.09 4.13
C THR A 163 0.10 -5.64 3.01
N VAL A 164 1.14 -6.42 3.34
CA VAL A 164 2.17 -6.91 2.40
C VAL A 164 2.53 -8.39 2.58
N VAL A 165 2.36 -8.96 3.78
CA VAL A 165 2.64 -10.40 4.03
C VAL A 165 1.34 -11.10 4.39
N ILE A 166 0.59 -11.54 3.38
CA ILE A 166 -0.74 -12.13 3.54
C ILE A 166 -0.66 -13.51 4.22
N THR A 167 0.39 -14.28 3.96
CA THR A 167 0.56 -15.64 4.50
C THR A 167 0.75 -15.64 6.01
N SER A 168 1.52 -14.70 6.56
CA SER A 168 1.65 -14.57 8.02
C SER A 168 0.32 -14.20 8.66
N LEU A 169 -0.49 -13.36 8.00
CA LEU A 169 -1.85 -13.04 8.46
C LEU A 169 -2.74 -14.27 8.47
N LEU A 170 -2.68 -15.10 7.42
CA LEU A 170 -3.44 -16.35 7.36
C LEU A 170 -3.01 -17.33 8.47
N CYS A 171 -1.70 -17.47 8.71
CA CYS A 171 -1.19 -18.27 9.83
C CYS A 171 -1.66 -17.73 11.19
N ASP A 172 -1.57 -16.42 11.41
CA ASP A 172 -2.03 -15.72 12.60
C ASP A 172 -3.54 -15.88 12.84
N LEU A 173 -4.30 -15.98 11.76
CA LEU A 173 -5.74 -16.18 11.78
C LEU A 173 -6.08 -17.63 12.13
N VAL A 174 -5.50 -18.61 11.42
CA VAL A 174 -5.77 -20.04 11.64
C VAL A 174 -5.26 -20.51 13.01
N SER A 175 -4.17 -19.91 13.50
CA SER A 175 -3.59 -20.24 14.81
C SER A 175 -4.23 -19.48 15.98
N ASP A 176 -5.24 -18.63 15.74
CA ASP A 176 -5.91 -17.89 16.81
C ASP A 176 -6.65 -18.86 17.75
N PRO A 177 -6.26 -18.97 19.04
CA PRO A 177 -6.91 -19.87 19.98
C PRO A 177 -8.38 -19.50 20.25
N LYS A 178 -8.79 -18.28 19.88
CA LYS A 178 -10.15 -17.76 19.98
C LYS A 178 -10.85 -17.70 18.61
N LEU A 179 -10.41 -18.50 17.64
CA LEU A 179 -10.96 -18.54 16.28
C LEU A 179 -12.48 -18.72 16.25
N PHE A 180 -13.03 -19.55 17.16
CA PHE A 180 -14.46 -19.88 17.21
C PHE A 180 -15.28 -19.03 18.19
N ILE A 181 -14.66 -18.06 18.88
CA ILE A 181 -15.39 -17.17 19.78
C ILE A 181 -16.10 -16.09 18.94
N LEU A 182 -17.39 -15.85 19.23
CA LEU A 182 -18.23 -14.92 18.46
C LEU A 182 -17.75 -13.46 18.50
N GLN A 183 -17.05 -13.04 19.56
CA GLN A 183 -16.55 -11.67 19.73
C GLN A 183 -15.03 -11.64 19.81
N ASN A 184 -14.37 -11.51 18.65
CA ASN A 184 -12.92 -11.29 18.57
C ASN A 184 -12.61 -10.25 17.49
N ALA A 185 -12.63 -8.98 17.89
CA ALA A 185 -12.38 -7.85 16.99
C ALA A 185 -11.00 -7.89 16.30
N LYS A 186 -10.00 -8.58 16.87
CA LYS A 186 -8.68 -8.77 16.22
C LYS A 186 -8.78 -9.81 15.10
N ARG A 187 -9.43 -10.95 15.35
CA ARG A 187 -9.72 -11.97 14.32
C ARG A 187 -10.53 -11.37 13.18
N ASP A 188 -11.59 -10.63 13.49
CA ASP A 188 -12.49 -10.07 12.48
C ASP A 188 -11.76 -9.08 11.58
N ARG A 189 -10.88 -8.24 12.16
CA ARG A 189 -9.99 -7.36 11.39
C ARG A 189 -9.04 -8.13 10.46
N ARG A 190 -8.45 -9.23 10.92
CA ARG A 190 -7.61 -10.10 10.07
C ARG A 190 -8.41 -10.74 8.94
N MET A 191 -9.57 -11.33 9.23
CA MET A 191 -10.46 -11.95 8.24
C MET A 191 -10.84 -10.97 7.13
N VAL A 192 -11.27 -9.76 7.51
CA VAL A 192 -11.67 -8.73 6.56
C VAL A 192 -10.48 -8.26 5.74
N ALA A 193 -9.32 -8.02 6.37
CA ALA A 193 -8.10 -7.64 5.67
C ALA A 193 -7.66 -8.68 4.63
N PHE A 194 -7.68 -9.97 4.99
CA PHE A 194 -7.38 -11.07 4.06
C PHE A 194 -8.36 -11.09 2.89
N THR A 195 -9.65 -11.05 3.20
CA THR A 195 -10.73 -11.13 2.20
C THR A 195 -10.64 -9.97 1.22
N LEU A 196 -10.45 -8.74 1.71
CA LEU A 196 -10.34 -7.57 0.85
C LEU A 196 -9.07 -7.57 0.01
N THR A 197 -7.95 -8.05 0.55
CA THR A 197 -6.73 -8.21 -0.23
C THR A 197 -6.92 -9.24 -1.35
N LEU A 198 -7.56 -10.37 -1.05
CA LEU A 198 -7.87 -11.40 -2.05
C LEU A 198 -8.84 -10.88 -3.12
N VAL A 199 -9.91 -10.20 -2.72
CA VAL A 199 -10.87 -9.57 -3.64
C VAL A 199 -10.17 -8.53 -4.52
N GLY A 200 -9.26 -7.73 -3.95
CA GLY A 200 -8.45 -6.75 -4.67
C GLY A 200 -7.57 -7.43 -5.72
N ALA A 201 -6.88 -8.50 -5.34
CA ALA A 201 -6.01 -9.24 -6.26
C ALA A 201 -6.78 -9.90 -7.41
N ILE A 202 -7.94 -10.52 -7.11
CA ILE A 202 -8.83 -11.07 -8.14
C ILE A 202 -9.30 -9.94 -9.06
N THR A 203 -9.85 -8.86 -8.50
CA THR A 203 -10.38 -7.73 -9.28
C THR A 203 -9.30 -7.10 -10.15
N GLY A 204 -8.10 -6.89 -9.62
CA GLY A 204 -6.97 -6.32 -10.35
C GLY A 204 -6.50 -7.23 -11.50
N GLY A 205 -6.48 -8.55 -11.29
CA GLY A 205 -6.21 -9.52 -12.35
C GLY A 205 -7.26 -9.50 -13.47
N TRP A 206 -8.55 -9.42 -13.11
CA TRP A 206 -9.63 -9.32 -14.10
C TRP A 206 -9.60 -7.99 -14.87
N ILE A 207 -9.36 -6.87 -14.19
CA ILE A 207 -9.20 -5.56 -14.84
C ILE A 207 -8.02 -5.62 -15.82
N THR A 208 -6.86 -6.07 -15.37
CA THR A 208 -5.65 -6.20 -16.20
C THR A 208 -5.89 -7.07 -17.43
N LYS A 209 -6.62 -8.18 -17.26
CA LYS A 209 -7.01 -9.06 -18.37
C LYS A 209 -7.94 -8.35 -19.36
N ALA A 210 -8.90 -7.56 -18.87
CA ALA A 210 -9.87 -6.85 -19.70
C ALA A 210 -9.26 -5.66 -20.45
N THR A 211 -8.39 -4.89 -19.80
CA THR A 211 -7.72 -3.71 -20.38
C THR A 211 -6.48 -4.09 -21.20
N GLY A 212 -5.92 -5.27 -20.95
CA GLY A 212 -4.66 -5.73 -21.53
C GLY A 212 -3.42 -5.03 -20.94
N ASP A 213 -3.58 -4.26 -19.87
CA ASP A 213 -2.50 -3.49 -19.24
C ASP A 213 -2.85 -3.04 -17.81
N ILE A 214 -1.84 -2.62 -17.03
CA ILE A 214 -1.92 -2.36 -15.59
C ILE A 214 -2.33 -0.93 -15.22
N TYR A 215 -2.28 0.02 -16.17
CA TYR A 215 -2.55 1.44 -15.88
C TYR A 215 -3.91 1.66 -15.23
N ALA A 216 -4.94 0.91 -15.65
CA ALA A 216 -6.30 1.04 -15.13
C ALA A 216 -6.38 0.65 -13.65
N VAL A 217 -5.65 -0.40 -13.25
CA VAL A 217 -5.55 -0.82 -11.85
C VAL A 217 -4.82 0.24 -11.03
N MET A 218 -3.75 0.84 -11.57
CA MET A 218 -3.00 1.91 -10.90
C MET A 218 -3.86 3.15 -10.66
N TRP A 219 -4.66 3.57 -11.65
CA TRP A 219 -5.61 4.68 -11.50
C TRP A 219 -6.69 4.39 -10.46
N LEU A 220 -7.24 3.19 -10.45
CA LEU A 220 -8.23 2.78 -9.44
C LEU A 220 -7.63 2.82 -8.03
N ALA A 221 -6.45 2.23 -7.85
CA ALA A 221 -5.75 2.25 -6.56
C ALA A 221 -5.38 3.68 -6.12
N ALA A 222 -4.97 4.53 -7.07
CA ALA A 222 -4.70 5.95 -6.80
C ALA A 222 -5.94 6.68 -6.33
N GLY A 223 -7.08 6.50 -7.00
CA GLY A 223 -8.35 7.10 -6.63
C GLY A 223 -8.79 6.70 -5.21
N ILE A 224 -8.69 5.41 -4.87
CA ILE A 224 -9.02 4.93 -3.53
C ILE A 224 -8.08 5.55 -2.48
N LYS A 225 -6.76 5.57 -2.71
CA LYS A 225 -5.81 6.19 -1.76
C LYS A 225 -5.98 7.70 -1.63
N PHE A 226 -6.37 8.37 -2.72
CA PHE A 226 -6.72 9.78 -2.68
C PHE A 226 -7.91 10.04 -1.76
N VAL A 227 -8.98 9.24 -1.89
CA VAL A 227 -10.15 9.32 -1.01
C VAL A 227 -9.77 9.08 0.44
N ILE A 228 -8.87 8.14 0.72
CA ILE A 228 -8.34 7.90 2.08
C ILE A 228 -7.58 9.13 2.60
N SER A 229 -6.71 9.73 1.79
CA SER A 229 -5.98 10.96 2.14
C SER A 229 -6.95 12.10 2.47
N MET A 230 -8.02 12.26 1.67
CA MET A 230 -9.05 13.27 1.93
C MET A 230 -9.88 12.95 3.18
N ALA A 231 -10.19 11.68 3.43
CA ALA A 231 -10.92 11.25 4.62
C ALA A 231 -10.17 11.62 5.90
N TRP A 232 -8.83 11.53 5.91
CA TRP A 232 -8.02 11.96 7.06
C TRP A 232 -8.15 13.46 7.35
N MET A 233 -8.37 14.32 6.35
CA MET A 233 -8.57 15.77 6.58
C MET A 233 -9.84 16.07 7.39
N PHE A 234 -10.86 15.22 7.25
CA PHE A 234 -12.16 15.37 7.92
C PHE A 234 -12.33 14.44 9.12
N TRP A 235 -11.31 13.67 9.48
CA TRP A 235 -11.38 12.71 10.59
C TRP A 235 -11.50 13.39 11.95
N GLU A 236 -12.15 12.75 12.91
CA GLU A 236 -12.36 13.30 14.26
C GLU A 236 -11.04 13.43 15.04
N GLU A 237 -10.96 14.46 15.87
CA GLU A 237 -9.81 14.75 16.73
C GLU A 237 -9.86 13.87 17.98
N ASP A 238 -8.70 13.48 18.51
CA ASP A 238 -8.64 12.73 19.77
C ASP A 238 -9.08 13.64 20.92
N GLU A 239 -10.16 13.28 21.61
CA GLU A 239 -10.81 14.08 22.67
C GLU A 239 -9.98 14.15 23.97
N LYS A 240 -8.68 13.86 23.90
CA LYS A 240 -7.70 13.97 24.98
C LYS A 240 -6.80 15.20 24.83
N ALA A 241 -7.37 16.34 24.41
CA ALA A 241 -6.72 17.65 24.42
C ALA A 241 -7.23 18.49 25.60
#